data_AF-A0A1Y1CQP8-F1
#
_entry.id   AF-A0A1Y1CQP8-F1
#
_cell.length_a   1.000
_cell.length_b   1.000
_cell.length_c   1.000
_cell.angle_alpha   90.00
_cell.angle_beta   90.00
_cell.angle_gamma   90.00
#
_symmetry.space_group_name_H-M   'P 1'
#
loop_
_entity.id
_entity.type
_entity.pdbx_description
1 polymer ?
#
loop_
_entity_poly.entity_id
_entity_poly.type
_entity_poly.pdbx_seq_one_letter_code
_entity_poly.pdbx_strand_id
1 'polypeptide(L)'
;MSFEELYALCSHYRISVDSYCGIASNKVVSDCRIVEPESFCVIDWLRFVLRNVETFRAASESEIIYSAKDPPIFHYFQFPEISAFKVFFLEKTLYKFPNHKESLFCLDDVNPEIQIVGRQILSLSIKIPTIEICNQDTFDITLSQIEYN
;
A
#
# COMPACT_ATOMS: atom_id res chain seq x y z
N MET A 1 -29.35 13.50 -18.43
CA MET A 1 -28.34 13.79 -17.42
C MET A 1 -27.79 15.17 -17.68
N SER A 2 -27.99 16.11 -16.76
CA SER A 2 -27.42 17.46 -16.86
C SER A 2 -25.94 17.47 -16.43
N PHE A 3 -25.21 18.54 -16.73
CA PHE A 3 -23.82 18.69 -16.26
C PHE A 3 -23.75 18.77 -14.73
N GLU A 4 -24.75 19.37 -14.09
CA GLU A 4 -24.86 19.45 -12.62
C GLU A 4 -25.07 18.05 -12.00
N GLU A 5 -25.91 17.21 -12.61
CA GLU A 5 -26.11 15.82 -12.18
C GLU A 5 -24.83 14.99 -12.37
N LEU A 6 -24.15 15.16 -13.51
CA LEU A 6 -22.87 14.50 -13.78
C LEU A 6 -21.81 14.92 -12.77
N TYR A 7 -21.72 16.22 -12.45
CA TYR A 7 -20.80 16.75 -11.44
C TYR A 7 -21.13 16.19 -10.06
N ALA A 8 -22.40 16.19 -9.66
CA ALA A 8 -22.83 15.63 -8.38
C ALA A 8 -22.45 14.15 -8.24
N LEU A 9 -22.64 13.35 -9.31
CA LEU A 9 -22.23 11.94 -9.34
C LEU A 9 -20.70 11.80 -9.28
N CYS A 10 -19.96 12.55 -10.08
CA CYS A 10 -18.50 12.49 -10.11
C CYS A 10 -17.89 12.89 -8.76
N SER A 11 -18.40 13.95 -8.12
CA SER A 11 -17.99 14.35 -6.77
C SER A 11 -18.35 13.31 -5.71
N HIS A 12 -19.53 12.69 -5.81
CA HIS A 12 -19.97 11.68 -4.85
C HIS A 12 -19.12 10.41 -4.90
N TYR A 13 -18.85 9.90 -6.12
CA TYR A 13 -18.08 8.68 -6.32
C TYR A 13 -16.58 8.90 -6.48
N ARG A 14 -16.11 10.16 -6.44
CA ARG A 14 -14.71 10.56 -6.64
C ARG A 14 -14.11 10.07 -7.96
N ILE A 15 -14.93 10.07 -9.01
CA ILE A 15 -14.52 9.67 -10.36
C ILE A 15 -14.27 10.93 -11.18
N SER A 16 -13.24 10.92 -12.03
CA SER A 16 -12.97 12.04 -12.93
C SER A 16 -14.07 12.18 -13.98
N VAL A 17 -14.60 13.39 -14.15
CA VAL A 17 -15.59 13.76 -15.18
C VAL A 17 -15.08 13.41 -16.59
N ASP A 18 -13.77 13.52 -16.81
CA ASP A 18 -13.11 13.20 -18.08
C ASP A 18 -13.37 11.75 -18.54
N SER A 19 -13.58 10.82 -17.59
CA SER A 19 -13.84 9.40 -17.88
C SER A 19 -15.16 9.20 -18.63
N TYR A 20 -16.13 10.10 -18.44
CA TYR A 20 -17.46 10.04 -19.06
C TYR A 20 -17.58 10.87 -20.33
N CYS A 21 -16.73 11.86 -20.53
CA CYS A 21 -16.78 12.75 -21.69
C CYS A 21 -16.30 12.10 -23.00
N GLY A 22 -15.95 10.81 -22.99
CA GLY A 22 -15.56 10.08 -24.20
C GLY A 22 -14.33 10.68 -24.91
N ILE A 23 -13.55 11.50 -24.20
CA ILE A 23 -12.31 12.07 -24.71
C ILE A 23 -11.39 10.86 -24.95
N ALA A 24 -11.17 10.48 -26.20
CA ALA A 24 -10.24 9.41 -26.56
C ALA A 24 -8.88 9.71 -25.91
N SER A 25 -8.48 8.88 -24.95
CA SER A 25 -7.57 9.34 -23.90
C SER A 25 -6.49 8.30 -23.65
N ASN A 26 -5.28 8.61 -24.13
CA ASN A 26 -4.03 8.16 -23.52
C ASN A 26 -3.82 8.84 -22.14
N LYS A 27 -4.84 8.89 -21.27
CA LYS A 27 -4.72 9.47 -19.92
C LYS A 27 -4.79 8.36 -18.89
N VAL A 28 -3.93 8.48 -17.88
CA VAL A 28 -3.89 7.64 -16.70
C VAL A 28 -4.69 8.34 -15.60
N VAL A 29 -5.79 7.75 -15.14
CA VAL A 29 -6.46 8.20 -13.91
C VAL A 29 -5.59 7.75 -12.74
N SER A 30 -5.04 8.71 -11.99
CA SER A 30 -4.24 8.45 -10.80
C SER A 30 -4.99 8.94 -9.57
N ASP A 31 -5.37 8.03 -8.68
CA ASP A 31 -5.82 8.37 -7.32
C ASP A 31 -4.59 8.39 -6.41
N CYS A 32 -4.25 9.58 -5.90
CA CYS A 32 -3.12 9.75 -4.99
C CYS A 32 -3.64 10.18 -3.62
N ARG A 33 -3.49 9.31 -2.64
CA ARG A 33 -3.81 9.63 -1.25
C ARG A 33 -2.55 10.10 -0.53
N ILE A 34 -2.58 11.34 -0.05
CA ILE A 34 -1.53 11.89 0.81
C ILE A 34 -1.70 11.29 2.20
N VAL A 35 -0.62 10.74 2.74
CA VAL A 35 -0.56 10.26 4.12
C VAL A 35 -0.04 11.39 4.99
N GLU A 36 -0.86 11.85 5.93
CA GLU A 36 -0.48 12.89 6.89
C GLU A 36 0.23 12.27 8.10
N PRO A 37 1.44 12.73 8.46
CA PRO A 37 2.22 12.12 9.52
C PRO A 37 1.53 12.05 10.88
N GLU A 38 0.77 13.08 11.23
CA GLU A 38 0.15 13.25 12.55
C GLU A 38 -1.06 12.33 12.75
N SER A 39 -1.65 11.81 11.67
CA SER A 39 -2.86 10.98 11.71
C SER A 39 -2.63 9.55 11.23
N PHE A 40 -1.39 9.16 10.94
CA PHE A 40 -1.10 7.84 10.43
C PHE A 40 -1.26 6.76 11.50
N CYS A 41 -1.99 5.71 11.11
CA CYS A 41 -2.10 4.45 11.84
C CYS A 41 -1.77 3.34 10.85
N VAL A 42 -0.77 2.51 11.17
CA VAL A 42 -0.31 1.45 10.26
C VAL A 42 -1.43 0.45 9.96
N ILE A 43 -2.26 0.13 10.95
CA ILE A 43 -3.41 -0.78 10.78
C ILE A 43 -4.43 -0.21 9.80
N ASP A 44 -4.75 1.09 9.89
CA ASP A 44 -5.71 1.70 8.98
C ASP A 44 -5.16 1.81 7.56
N TRP A 45 -3.87 2.03 7.43
CA TRP A 45 -3.18 1.96 6.14
C TRP A 45 -3.18 0.54 5.57
N LEU A 46 -2.91 -0.50 6.36
CA LEU A 46 -2.98 -1.89 5.91
C LEU A 46 -4.41 -2.29 5.52
N ARG A 47 -5.43 -1.86 6.27
CA ARG A 47 -6.85 -2.06 5.89
C ARG A 47 -7.19 -1.35 4.58
N PHE A 48 -6.61 -0.17 4.34
CA PHE A 48 -6.74 0.51 3.06
C PHE A 48 -6.09 -0.30 1.93
N VAL A 49 -4.86 -0.80 2.13
CA VAL A 49 -4.18 -1.68 1.16
C VAL A 49 -5.02 -2.92 0.88
N LEU A 50 -5.56 -3.57 1.92
CA LEU A 50 -6.43 -4.74 1.79
C LEU A 50 -7.65 -4.45 0.90
N ARG A 51 -8.34 -3.33 1.13
CA ARG A 51 -9.50 -2.93 0.28
C ARG A 51 -9.11 -2.74 -1.19
N ASN A 52 -7.93 -2.19 -1.46
CA ASN A 52 -7.44 -2.05 -2.84
C ASN A 52 -7.17 -3.42 -3.47
N VAL A 53 -6.50 -4.32 -2.75
CA VAL A 53 -6.24 -5.68 -3.22
C VAL A 53 -7.53 -6.46 -3.45
N GLU A 54 -8.53 -6.33 -2.57
CA GLU A 54 -9.88 -6.89 -2.76
C GLU A 54 -10.55 -6.34 -4.03
N THR A 55 -10.42 -5.03 -4.27
CA THR A 55 -10.96 -4.37 -5.47
C THR A 55 -10.30 -4.89 -6.73
N PHE A 56 -8.97 -5.01 -6.75
CA PHE A 56 -8.23 -5.57 -7.88
C PHE A 56 -8.64 -7.02 -8.13
N ARG A 57 -8.78 -7.82 -7.07
CA ARG A 57 -9.19 -9.23 -7.18
C ARG A 57 -10.61 -9.40 -7.71
N ALA A 58 -11.51 -8.45 -7.43
CA ALA A 58 -12.90 -8.48 -7.87
C ALA A 58 -13.09 -8.05 -9.33
N ALA A 59 -12.08 -7.42 -9.95
CA ALA A 59 -12.14 -7.05 -11.36
C ALA A 59 -12.12 -8.31 -12.25
N SER A 60 -12.84 -8.26 -13.38
CA SER A 60 -12.93 -9.37 -14.33
C SER A 60 -11.56 -9.70 -14.96
N GLU A 61 -10.74 -8.67 -15.16
CA GLU A 61 -9.36 -8.75 -15.61
C GLU A 61 -8.53 -7.79 -14.76
N SER A 62 -7.50 -8.31 -14.10
CA SER A 62 -6.63 -7.54 -13.22
C SER A 62 -5.19 -7.98 -13.39
N GLU A 63 -4.27 -7.03 -13.50
CA GLU A 63 -2.84 -7.26 -13.45
C GLU A 63 -2.20 -6.14 -12.61
N ILE A 64 -1.19 -6.49 -11.81
CA ILE A 64 -0.36 -5.54 -11.09
C ILE A 64 0.98 -5.45 -11.81
N ILE A 65 1.34 -4.27 -12.29
CA ILE A 65 2.70 -3.99 -12.78
C ILE A 65 3.41 -3.14 -11.73
N TYR A 66 4.41 -3.71 -11.07
CA TYR A 66 5.10 -3.09 -9.94
C TYR A 66 6.56 -2.76 -10.30
N SER A 67 6.93 -1.49 -10.23
CA SER A 67 8.32 -1.05 -10.38
C SER A 67 9.00 -1.08 -9.01
N ALA A 68 9.83 -2.09 -8.77
CA ALA A 68 10.29 -2.48 -7.44
C ALA A 68 11.57 -1.73 -7.03
N LYS A 69 11.39 -0.56 -6.42
CA LYS A 69 12.47 0.08 -5.65
C LYS A 69 12.77 -0.69 -4.35
N ASP A 70 11.71 -1.22 -3.74
CA ASP A 70 11.71 -2.17 -2.63
C ASP A 70 10.85 -3.37 -3.07
N PRO A 71 10.94 -4.54 -2.40
CA PRO A 71 10.03 -5.65 -2.70
C PRO A 71 8.58 -5.22 -2.42
N PRO A 72 7.60 -5.63 -3.23
CA PRO A 72 6.21 -5.32 -2.98
C PRO A 72 5.78 -5.66 -1.54
N ILE A 73 5.00 -4.76 -0.93
CA ILE A 73 4.61 -4.84 0.49
C ILE A 73 3.98 -6.19 0.87
N PHE A 74 3.23 -6.81 -0.04
CA PHE A 74 2.56 -8.07 0.23
C PHE A 74 3.55 -9.21 0.53
N HIS A 75 4.76 -9.17 -0.02
CA HIS A 75 5.79 -10.18 0.26
C HIS A 75 6.35 -10.11 1.68
N TYR A 76 6.27 -8.96 2.34
CA TYR A 76 6.73 -8.84 3.73
C TYR A 76 5.95 -9.74 4.67
N PHE A 77 4.67 -10.01 4.37
CA PHE A 77 3.79 -10.83 5.19
C PHE A 77 3.97 -12.34 4.99
N GLN A 78 4.94 -12.76 4.17
CA GLN A 78 5.35 -14.17 4.09
C GLN A 78 6.09 -14.61 5.37
N PHE A 79 6.79 -13.69 6.02
CA PHE A 79 7.57 -13.94 7.22
C PHE A 79 7.15 -12.95 8.32
N PRO A 80 6.60 -13.42 9.46
CA PRO A 80 6.15 -12.55 10.55
C PRO A 80 7.23 -11.60 11.05
N GLU A 81 8.49 -12.03 11.05
CA GLU A 81 9.66 -11.26 11.48
C GLU A 81 9.93 -10.09 10.53
N ILE A 82 9.82 -10.33 9.22
CA ILE A 82 10.04 -9.30 8.20
C ILE A 82 8.91 -8.28 8.24
N SER A 83 7.65 -8.71 8.31
CA SER A 83 6.52 -7.77 8.40
C SER A 83 6.55 -6.96 9.69
N ALA A 84 6.90 -7.58 10.82
CA ALA A 84 7.13 -6.91 12.10
C ALA A 84 8.19 -5.81 11.97
N PHE A 85 9.36 -6.17 11.44
CA PHE A 85 10.46 -5.24 11.24
C PHE A 85 10.10 -4.09 10.30
N LYS A 86 9.47 -4.37 9.16
CA LYS A 86 9.08 -3.34 8.18
C LYS A 86 8.02 -2.39 8.74
N VAL A 87 7.07 -2.87 9.54
CA VAL A 87 6.09 -2.01 10.20
C VAL A 87 6.75 -1.11 11.23
N PHE A 88 7.57 -1.68 12.13
CA PHE A 88 8.34 -0.89 13.08
C PHE A 88 9.18 0.19 12.38
N PHE A 89 9.89 -0.17 11.31
CA PHE A 89 10.71 0.78 10.56
C PHE A 89 9.86 1.87 9.88
N LEU A 90 8.68 1.52 9.35
CA LEU A 90 7.74 2.47 8.76
C LEU A 90 7.25 3.48 9.80
N GLU A 91 6.85 2.98 10.98
CA GLU A 91 6.41 3.78 12.12
C GLU A 91 7.52 4.72 12.63
N LYS A 92 8.75 4.20 12.73
CA LYS A 92 9.93 4.95 13.18
C LYS A 92 10.38 6.03 12.17
N THR A 93 10.41 5.69 10.87
CA THR A 93 11.04 6.53 9.84
C THR A 93 10.11 7.60 9.31
N LEU A 94 8.83 7.28 9.06
CA LEU A 94 7.90 8.23 8.46
C LEU A 94 7.34 9.23 9.49
N TYR A 95 7.21 8.84 10.76
CA TYR A 95 6.39 9.61 11.70
C TYR A 95 7.15 10.25 12.84
N LYS A 96 8.47 10.03 12.94
CA LYS A 96 9.36 10.66 13.93
C LYS A 96 8.70 10.77 15.31
N PHE A 97 7.94 9.74 15.73
CA PHE A 97 7.26 9.77 17.01
C PHE A 97 8.32 10.08 18.08
N PRO A 98 8.12 11.10 18.93
CA PRO A 98 9.13 11.54 19.88
C PRO A 98 9.68 10.38 20.74
N ASN A 99 8.84 9.37 20.99
CA ASN A 99 9.14 8.20 21.80
C ASN A 99 9.86 7.06 21.05
N HIS A 100 9.97 7.11 19.71
CA HIS A 100 10.55 6.02 18.90
C HIS A 100 11.97 6.30 18.39
N LYS A 101 12.54 7.47 18.67
CA LYS A 101 13.93 7.79 18.28
C LYS A 101 14.95 6.83 18.92
N GLU A 102 14.66 6.35 20.13
CA GLU A 102 15.53 5.45 20.89
C GLU A 102 14.96 4.03 21.04
N SER A 103 13.75 3.76 20.52
CA SER A 103 13.19 2.41 20.60
C SER A 103 13.98 1.46 19.69
N LEU A 104 14.35 0.31 20.25
CA LEU A 104 14.89 -0.82 19.51
C LEU A 104 13.74 -1.70 19.01
N PHE A 105 13.98 -2.41 17.91
CA PHE A 105 13.01 -3.36 17.39
C PHE A 105 12.86 -4.55 18.35
N CYS A 106 11.62 -4.91 18.67
CA CYS A 106 11.27 -6.13 19.39
C CYS A 106 10.13 -6.82 18.66
N LEU A 107 10.27 -8.13 18.42
CA LEU A 107 9.25 -8.90 17.71
C LEU A 107 7.93 -8.99 18.51
N ASP A 108 8.03 -9.00 19.85
CA ASP A 108 6.88 -9.17 20.75
C ASP A 108 6.02 -7.89 20.88
N ASP A 109 6.52 -6.74 20.42
CA ASP A 109 5.81 -5.45 20.53
C ASP A 109 4.80 -5.23 19.39
N VAL A 110 4.81 -6.08 18.37
CA VAL A 110 4.01 -5.89 17.17
C VAL A 110 2.54 -6.23 17.43
N ASN A 111 1.66 -5.28 17.11
CA ASN A 111 0.21 -5.49 17.18
C ASN A 111 -0.17 -6.74 16.35
N PRO A 112 -0.75 -7.80 16.98
CA PRO A 112 -1.11 -9.03 16.28
C PRO A 112 -2.05 -8.83 15.10
N GLU A 113 -2.84 -7.76 15.11
CA GLU A 113 -3.74 -7.40 14.02
C GLU A 113 -2.98 -7.12 12.71
N ILE A 114 -1.75 -6.60 12.78
CA ILE A 114 -0.89 -6.38 11.61
C ILE A 114 -0.70 -7.69 10.85
N GLN A 115 -0.41 -8.77 11.59
CA GLN A 115 -0.18 -10.09 11.00
C GLN A 115 -1.48 -10.68 10.44
N ILE A 116 -2.62 -10.42 11.07
CA ILE A 116 -3.93 -10.89 10.59
C ILE A 116 -4.27 -10.23 9.26
N VAL A 117 -4.25 -8.89 9.20
CA VAL A 117 -4.57 -8.12 7.99
C VAL A 117 -3.52 -8.37 6.91
N GLY A 118 -2.24 -8.40 7.28
CA GLY A 118 -1.13 -8.69 6.37
C GLY A 118 -1.23 -10.04 5.67
N ARG A 119 -1.61 -11.10 6.40
CA ARG A 119 -1.85 -12.41 5.80
C ARG A 119 -3.05 -12.42 4.85
N GLN A 120 -4.10 -11.64 5.12
CA GLN A 120 -5.20 -11.47 4.18
C GLN A 120 -4.74 -10.82 2.88
N ILE A 121 -3.97 -9.73 2.97
CA ILE A 121 -3.34 -9.06 1.80
C ILE A 121 -2.49 -10.05 1.01
N LEU A 122 -1.60 -10.79 1.67
CA LEU A 122 -0.77 -11.81 1.02
C LEU A 122 -1.64 -12.86 0.30
N SER A 123 -2.64 -13.41 0.98
CA SER A 123 -3.50 -14.48 0.43
C SER A 123 -4.29 -14.07 -0.82
N LEU A 124 -4.61 -12.77 -0.94
CA LEU A 124 -5.33 -12.22 -2.08
C LEU A 124 -4.37 -11.81 -3.20
N SER A 125 -3.26 -11.15 -2.86
CA SER A 125 -2.27 -10.65 -3.83
C SER A 125 -1.62 -11.78 -4.62
N ILE A 126 -1.31 -12.93 -4.02
CA ILE A 126 -0.76 -14.09 -4.74
C ILE A 126 -1.69 -14.67 -5.81
N LYS A 127 -2.97 -14.28 -5.82
CA LYS A 127 -3.98 -14.71 -6.81
C LYS A 127 -4.15 -13.69 -7.95
N ILE A 128 -3.45 -12.56 -7.89
CA ILE A 128 -3.50 -11.50 -8.90
C ILE A 128 -2.25 -11.65 -9.78
N PRO A 129 -2.40 -11.77 -11.12
CA PRO A 129 -1.27 -11.70 -12.03
C PRO A 129 -0.43 -10.46 -11.75
N THR A 130 0.86 -10.65 -11.47
CA THR A 130 1.75 -9.56 -11.07
C THR A 130 3.05 -9.64 -11.87
N ILE A 131 3.44 -8.53 -12.49
CA ILE A 131 4.73 -8.32 -13.12
C ILE A 131 5.57 -7.43 -12.21
N GLU A 132 6.66 -7.96 -11.67
CA GLU A 132 7.59 -7.23 -10.81
C GLU A 132 8.84 -6.87 -11.60
N ILE A 133 9.07 -5.56 -11.78
CA ILE A 133 10.26 -5.04 -12.45
C ILE A 133 11.29 -4.73 -11.37
N CYS A 134 12.15 -5.71 -11.10
CA CYS A 134 13.21 -5.64 -10.10
C CYS A 134 14.57 -5.35 -10.74
N ASN A 135 15.46 -4.71 -9.99
CA ASN A 135 16.86 -4.56 -10.33
C ASN A 135 17.75 -5.14 -9.20
N GLN A 136 19.07 -5.01 -9.33
CA GLN A 136 20.01 -5.52 -8.33
C GLN A 136 19.83 -4.85 -6.96
N ASP A 137 19.37 -3.61 -6.96
CA ASP A 137 19.26 -2.78 -5.75
C ASP A 137 17.89 -2.92 -5.05
N THR A 138 16.94 -3.66 -5.63
CA THR A 138 15.56 -3.79 -5.11
C THR A 138 15.53 -4.26 -3.66
N PHE A 139 16.50 -5.08 -3.24
CA PHE A 139 16.56 -5.61 -1.88
C PHE A 139 17.52 -4.84 -0.97
N ASP A 140 18.39 -3.98 -1.52
CA ASP A 140 19.46 -3.32 -0.80
C ASP A 140 18.93 -2.41 0.31
N ILE A 141 17.80 -1.75 0.07
CA ILE A 141 17.14 -0.90 1.07
C ILE A 141 16.74 -1.74 2.28
N THR A 142 16.07 -2.87 2.06
CA THR A 142 15.61 -3.73 3.16
C THR A 142 16.79 -4.38 3.88
N LEU A 143 17.83 -4.83 3.17
CA LEU A 143 19.04 -5.38 3.78
C LEU A 143 19.79 -4.34 4.62
N SER A 144 19.96 -3.11 4.09
CA SER A 144 20.58 -2.01 4.82
C SER A 144 19.76 -1.62 6.06
N GLN A 145 18.43 -1.62 5.97
CA GLN A 145 17.58 -1.38 7.12
C GLN A 145 17.85 -2.39 8.24
N ILE A 146 17.99 -3.67 7.89
CA ILE A 146 18.26 -4.75 8.86
C ILE A 146 19.68 -4.64 9.44
N GLU A 147 20.68 -4.30 8.62
CA GLU A 147 22.08 -4.23 9.06
C GLU A 147 22.35 -3.06 10.04
N TYR A 148 21.62 -1.94 9.88
CA TYR A 148 21.91 -0.69 10.60
C TYR A 148 20.79 -0.21 11.57
N ASN A 149 19.77 -1.01 11.89
CA ASN A 149 18.78 -0.71 12.97
C ASN A 149 18.94 -1.60 14.18
#